data_AF-S4TZD4-F1
#
_entry.id   AF-S4TZD4-F1
#
_cell.length_a   1.000
_cell.length_b   1.000
_cell.length_c   1.000
_cell.angle_alpha   90.00
_cell.angle_beta   90.00
_cell.angle_gamma   90.00
#
_symmetry.space_group_name_H-M   'P 1'
#
loop_
_entity.id
_entity.type
_entity.pdbx_description
1 polymer ?
#
loop_
_entity_poly.entity_id
_entity_poly.type
_entity_poly.pdbx_seq_one_letter_code
_entity_poly.pdbx_strand_id
1 'polypeptide(L)'
;FCWCFWELNVPVFRLAQSDVIIVRAMDEGLGAQPRDMYWTVTGMMKWYRVAIQKTKQGDVTNLRFEHPTLAGTVSGGWMQRMRNSGEDCLKPSFSKAEKLTQSTPNAGKAVQPRLEIVMTKSSIDRKITVAELKAHDKPEPWFVVNGEVYDGADFLDEHPGGAESIIISAGDDATEDFIA
;
A
#
# COMPACT_ATOMS: atom_id res chain seq x y z
N PHE A 1 12.48 -24.90 -5.86
CA PHE A 1 11.12 -24.32 -5.76
C PHE A 1 10.88 -23.48 -6.98
N CYS A 2 9.79 -23.74 -7.70
CA CYS A 2 9.42 -23.04 -8.92
C CYS A 2 7.99 -22.52 -8.79
N TRP A 3 7.68 -21.44 -9.48
CA TRP A 3 6.31 -20.96 -9.67
C TRP A 3 5.44 -21.98 -10.43
N CYS A 4 4.13 -21.83 -10.31
CA CYS A 4 3.16 -22.49 -11.17
C CYS A 4 2.29 -21.45 -11.88
N PHE A 5 1.73 -21.85 -13.01
CA PHE A 5 0.73 -21.07 -13.74
C PHE A 5 -0.63 -21.70 -13.55
N TRP A 6 -1.68 -20.88 -13.55
CA TRP A 6 -3.06 -21.32 -13.48
C TRP A 6 -3.90 -20.54 -14.48
N GLU A 7 -4.98 -21.16 -14.95
CA GLU A 7 -5.95 -20.54 -15.84
C GLU A 7 -7.37 -20.94 -15.43
N LEU A 8 -8.34 -20.05 -15.68
CA LEU A 8 -9.75 -20.31 -15.44
C LEU A 8 -10.59 -19.61 -16.52
N ASN A 9 -11.37 -20.39 -17.26
CA ASN A 9 -12.29 -19.85 -18.25
C ASN A 9 -13.56 -19.36 -17.56
N VAL A 10 -13.86 -18.05 -17.69
CA VAL A 10 -15.05 -17.42 -17.10
C VAL A 10 -15.86 -16.74 -18.21
N PRO A 11 -17.18 -17.00 -18.33
CA PRO A 11 -18.01 -16.33 -19.31
C PRO A 11 -18.03 -14.81 -19.11
N VAL A 12 -17.90 -14.04 -20.19
CA VAL A 12 -17.82 -12.57 -20.15
C VAL A 12 -19.05 -11.94 -19.48
N PHE A 13 -20.25 -12.51 -19.65
CA PHE A 13 -21.45 -11.99 -19.00
C PHE A 13 -21.38 -12.06 -17.47
N ARG A 14 -20.66 -13.05 -16.90
CA ARG A 14 -20.43 -13.15 -15.45
C ARG A 14 -19.48 -12.07 -14.98
N LEU A 15 -18.46 -11.76 -15.78
CA LEU A 15 -17.56 -10.64 -15.52
C LEU A 15 -18.31 -9.30 -15.59
N ALA A 16 -19.24 -9.14 -16.53
CA ALA A 16 -20.08 -7.95 -16.65
C ALA A 16 -21.01 -7.75 -15.43
N GLN A 17 -21.44 -8.83 -14.79
CA GLN A 17 -22.23 -8.82 -13.55
C GLN A 17 -21.39 -8.71 -12.27
N SER A 18 -20.06 -8.78 -12.38
CA SER A 18 -19.14 -8.76 -11.24
C SER A 18 -18.45 -7.41 -11.14
N ASP A 19 -17.98 -7.04 -9.94
CA ASP A 19 -17.27 -5.76 -9.71
C ASP A 19 -15.77 -5.96 -9.45
N VAL A 20 -15.36 -7.19 -9.13
CA VAL A 20 -13.97 -7.52 -8.79
C VAL A 20 -13.67 -8.98 -9.09
N ILE A 21 -12.48 -9.25 -9.60
CA ILE A 21 -11.87 -10.58 -9.66
C ILE A 21 -10.92 -10.70 -8.46
N ILE A 22 -11.07 -11.77 -7.68
CA ILE A 22 -10.24 -12.00 -6.50
C ILE A 22 -9.53 -13.35 -6.67
N VAL A 23 -8.22 -13.34 -6.48
CA VAL A 23 -7.38 -14.54 -6.51
C VAL A 23 -6.75 -14.75 -5.14
N ARG A 24 -6.76 -15.99 -4.66
CA ARG A 24 -6.05 -16.43 -3.44
C ARG A 24 -5.44 -17.81 -3.65
N ALA A 25 -4.36 -18.09 -2.94
CA ALA A 25 -3.74 -19.41 -2.87
C ALA A 25 -3.85 -20.01 -1.45
N MET A 26 -3.77 -21.34 -1.39
CA MET A 26 -3.64 -22.14 -0.17
C MET A 26 -2.55 -23.18 -0.42
N ASP A 27 -1.67 -23.38 0.55
CA ASP A 27 -0.61 -24.40 0.46
C ASP A 27 -1.10 -25.79 0.93
N GLU A 28 -0.23 -26.81 0.82
CA GLU A 28 -0.52 -28.19 1.24
C GLU A 28 -0.72 -28.33 2.77
N GLY A 29 -0.20 -27.37 3.55
CA GLY A 29 -0.40 -27.27 5.00
C GLY A 29 -1.70 -26.58 5.39
N LEU A 30 -2.57 -26.27 4.42
CA LEU A 30 -3.82 -25.51 4.58
C LEU A 30 -3.61 -24.04 5.00
N GLY A 31 -2.38 -23.53 4.87
CA GLY A 31 -2.05 -22.12 5.02
C GLY A 31 -2.64 -21.31 3.87
N ALA A 32 -3.66 -20.50 4.15
CA ALA A 32 -4.32 -19.66 3.16
C ALA A 32 -3.89 -18.19 3.29
N GLN A 33 -3.86 -17.49 2.15
CA GLN A 33 -3.62 -16.05 2.17
C GLN A 33 -4.72 -15.31 2.95
N PRO A 34 -4.38 -14.31 3.77
CA PRO A 34 -5.35 -13.53 4.53
C PRO A 34 -6.22 -12.67 3.61
N ARG A 35 -7.49 -12.54 3.98
CA ARG A 35 -8.48 -11.72 3.25
C ARG A 35 -8.22 -10.23 3.44
N ASP A 36 -8.16 -9.80 4.69
CA ASP A 36 -8.19 -8.39 5.04
C ASP A 36 -6.83 -7.74 4.88
N MET A 37 -6.84 -6.50 4.39
CA MET A 37 -5.62 -5.77 4.14
C MET A 37 -5.17 -5.06 5.41
N TYR A 38 -4.31 -5.72 6.18
CA TYR A 38 -3.57 -5.12 7.31
C TYR A 38 -2.10 -4.92 6.92
N TRP A 39 -1.51 -3.79 7.28
CA TRP A 39 -0.11 -3.54 6.94
C TRP A 39 0.79 -4.54 7.68
N THR A 40 1.75 -5.11 6.97
CA THR A 40 2.81 -5.98 7.51
C THR A 40 4.09 -5.51 6.88
N VAL A 41 5.17 -5.45 7.64
CA VAL A 41 6.48 -5.00 7.14
C VAL A 41 6.98 -5.83 5.99
N THR A 42 6.80 -7.14 6.06
CA THR A 42 7.23 -8.05 5.02
C THR A 42 6.31 -8.05 3.81
N GLY A 43 5.28 -7.20 3.79
CA GLY A 43 4.32 -7.12 2.70
C GLY A 43 3.64 -8.47 2.40
N MET A 44 3.33 -9.27 3.42
CA MET A 44 2.77 -10.62 3.28
C MET A 44 1.65 -10.65 2.24
N MET A 45 1.75 -11.60 1.31
CA MET A 45 0.86 -11.72 0.16
C MET A 45 -0.59 -11.89 0.59
N LYS A 46 -1.42 -10.93 0.19
CA LYS A 46 -2.86 -10.94 0.43
C LYS A 46 -3.61 -11.33 -0.84
N TRP A 47 -4.92 -11.47 -0.71
CA TRP A 47 -5.78 -11.69 -1.87
C TRP A 47 -5.56 -10.60 -2.92
N TYR A 48 -5.18 -11.02 -4.12
CA TYR A 48 -5.00 -10.11 -5.24
C TYR A 48 -6.36 -9.75 -5.83
N ARG A 49 -6.60 -8.45 -6.07
CA ARG A 49 -7.90 -7.92 -6.48
C ARG A 49 -7.76 -7.12 -7.77
N VAL A 50 -8.53 -7.48 -8.79
CA VAL A 50 -8.63 -6.73 -10.04
C VAL A 50 -10.05 -6.15 -10.13
N ALA A 51 -10.17 -4.84 -10.06
CA ALA A 51 -11.47 -4.17 -10.13
C ALA A 51 -11.99 -4.17 -11.58
N ILE A 52 -13.30 -4.33 -11.74
CA ILE A 52 -13.96 -4.32 -13.05
C ILE A 52 -14.72 -3.00 -13.17
N GLN A 53 -14.22 -2.10 -14.01
CA GLN A 53 -14.87 -0.86 -14.37
C GLN A 53 -15.78 -1.08 -15.58
N LYS A 54 -17.02 -0.62 -15.49
CA LYS A 54 -18.04 -0.80 -16.52
C LYS A 54 -18.33 0.56 -17.15
N THR A 55 -18.25 0.66 -18.46
CA THR A 55 -18.61 1.88 -19.19
C THR A 55 -19.58 1.53 -20.30
N LYS A 56 -20.76 2.17 -20.27
CA LYS A 56 -21.78 1.97 -21.30
C LYS A 56 -21.59 3.02 -22.40
N GLN A 57 -21.37 2.56 -23.62
CA GLN A 57 -21.29 3.40 -24.81
C GLN A 57 -22.40 2.96 -25.78
N GLY A 58 -23.54 3.65 -25.72
CA GLY A 58 -24.75 3.22 -26.42
C GLY A 58 -25.25 1.87 -25.90
N ASP A 59 -25.30 0.87 -26.78
CA ASP A 59 -25.74 -0.49 -26.46
C ASP A 59 -24.57 -1.44 -26.08
N VAL A 60 -23.33 -0.99 -26.25
CA VAL A 60 -22.13 -1.77 -25.93
C VAL A 60 -21.68 -1.48 -24.49
N THR A 61 -21.46 -2.54 -23.71
CA THR A 61 -20.85 -2.46 -22.37
C THR A 61 -19.37 -2.80 -22.47
N ASN A 62 -18.51 -1.81 -22.22
CA ASN A 62 -17.08 -2.01 -22.16
C ASN A 62 -16.66 -2.37 -20.73
N LEU A 63 -15.86 -3.42 -20.59
CA LEU A 63 -15.24 -3.82 -19.33
C LEU A 63 -13.77 -3.42 -19.33
N ARG A 64 -13.36 -2.64 -18.33
CA ARG A 64 -11.95 -2.29 -18.09
C ARG A 64 -11.50 -2.91 -16.79
N PHE A 65 -10.41 -3.66 -16.84
CA PHE A 65 -9.81 -4.31 -15.68
C PHE A 65 -8.73 -3.42 -15.10
N GLU A 66 -8.80 -3.18 -13.80
CA GLU A 66 -7.92 -2.28 -13.08
C GLU A 66 -7.18 -3.08 -11.99
N HIS A 67 -5.87 -3.19 -12.11
CA HIS A 67 -5.00 -3.80 -11.10
C HIS A 67 -4.87 -2.89 -9.85
N PRO A 68 -4.38 -3.39 -8.71
CA PRO A 68 -4.22 -2.59 -7.49
C PRO A 68 -3.31 -1.37 -7.69
N THR A 69 -2.14 -1.61 -8.26
CA THR A 69 -1.14 -0.62 -8.64
C THR A 69 -0.62 -0.96 -10.04
N LEU A 70 0.04 0.00 -10.69
CA LEU A 70 0.80 -0.26 -11.92
C LEU A 70 2.26 -0.52 -11.57
N ALA A 71 2.98 -1.25 -12.42
CA ALA A 71 4.38 -1.57 -12.19
C ALA A 71 5.29 -0.33 -12.36
N GLY A 72 6.35 -0.27 -11.56
CA GLY A 72 7.35 0.80 -11.62
C GLY A 72 6.89 2.09 -10.93
N THR A 73 7.30 3.23 -11.49
CA THR A 73 7.02 4.58 -10.96
C THR A 73 5.71 5.18 -11.49
N VAL A 74 4.94 4.42 -12.27
CA VAL A 74 3.70 4.92 -12.88
C VAL A 74 2.57 4.84 -11.86
N SER A 75 2.04 6.00 -11.46
CA SER A 75 0.87 6.06 -10.60
C SER A 75 -0.37 5.56 -11.34
N GLY A 76 -1.10 4.61 -10.75
CA GLY A 76 -2.37 4.12 -11.32
C GLY A 76 -2.93 2.95 -10.52
N GLY A 77 -3.95 2.31 -11.09
CA GLY A 77 -4.67 1.22 -10.44
C GLY A 77 -5.73 1.71 -9.44
N TRP A 78 -6.50 0.75 -8.92
CA TRP A 78 -7.66 1.07 -8.10
C TRP A 78 -7.27 1.64 -6.74
N MET A 79 -6.09 1.31 -6.20
CA MET A 79 -5.62 1.87 -4.92
C MET A 79 -5.42 3.39 -5.04
N GLN A 80 -4.78 3.84 -6.13
CA GLN A 80 -4.58 5.26 -6.38
C GLN A 80 -5.91 5.97 -6.60
N ARG A 81 -6.83 5.37 -7.38
CA ARG A 81 -8.16 5.93 -7.59
C ARG A 81 -8.93 6.10 -6.28
N MET A 82 -8.93 5.09 -5.41
CA MET A 82 -9.58 5.16 -4.09
C MET A 82 -8.94 6.21 -3.18
N ARG A 83 -7.60 6.28 -3.15
CA ARG A 83 -6.88 7.33 -2.41
C ARG A 83 -7.28 8.73 -2.89
N ASN A 84 -7.37 8.92 -4.20
CA ASN A 84 -7.78 10.19 -4.81
C ASN A 84 -9.26 10.53 -4.55
N SER A 85 -10.14 9.54 -4.43
CA SER A 85 -11.56 9.75 -4.08
C SER A 85 -11.82 9.90 -2.58
N GLY A 86 -10.78 9.71 -1.74
CA GLY A 86 -10.89 9.74 -0.28
C GLY A 86 -11.53 8.47 0.31
N GLU A 87 -11.52 7.37 -0.43
CA GLU A 87 -11.97 6.05 0.03
C GLU A 87 -10.83 5.30 0.72
N ASP A 88 -11.19 4.44 1.69
CA ASP A 88 -10.23 3.60 2.39
C ASP A 88 -9.78 2.43 1.51
N CYS A 89 -8.52 2.44 1.07
CA CYS A 89 -7.96 1.38 0.23
C CYS A 89 -7.78 0.06 0.99
N LEU A 90 -7.66 0.08 2.33
CA LEU A 90 -7.53 -1.12 3.16
C LEU A 90 -8.85 -1.89 3.28
N LYS A 91 -9.97 -1.19 3.07
CA LYS A 91 -11.33 -1.74 3.06
C LYS A 91 -12.04 -1.41 1.74
N PRO A 92 -11.55 -1.95 0.61
CA PRO A 92 -12.02 -1.52 -0.70
C PRO A 92 -13.46 -1.99 -0.96
N SER A 93 -14.30 -1.06 -1.42
CA SER A 93 -15.68 -1.34 -1.84
C SER A 93 -15.80 -1.14 -3.35
N PHE A 94 -15.95 -2.23 -4.11
CA PHE A 94 -15.97 -2.18 -5.57
C PHE A 94 -17.37 -1.97 -6.16
N SER A 95 -18.43 -2.13 -5.37
CA SER A 95 -19.82 -2.07 -5.82
C SER A 95 -20.35 -0.66 -6.11
N LYS A 96 -19.57 0.40 -5.83
CA LYS A 96 -20.01 1.81 -5.98
C LYS A 96 -19.51 2.52 -7.25
N ALA A 97 -18.85 1.80 -8.16
CA ALA A 97 -18.17 2.41 -9.31
C ALA A 97 -19.10 3.00 -10.41
N GLU A 98 -20.43 2.87 -10.31
CA GLU A 98 -21.37 3.40 -11.31
C GLU A 98 -21.48 4.93 -11.37
N LYS A 99 -20.86 5.70 -10.45
CA LYS A 99 -21.03 7.17 -10.40
C LYS A 99 -19.90 8.02 -10.99
N LEU A 100 -18.93 7.47 -11.73
CA LEU A 100 -17.82 8.27 -12.26
C LEU A 100 -17.60 8.13 -13.78
N THR A 101 -18.68 8.31 -14.55
CA THR A 101 -18.58 8.68 -15.97
C THR A 101 -19.47 9.88 -16.26
N GLN A 102 -19.21 11.00 -15.58
CA GLN A 102 -19.48 12.32 -16.13
C GLN A 102 -18.24 13.16 -15.87
N SER A 103 -17.52 13.47 -16.95
CA SER A 103 -16.51 14.51 -17.00
C SER A 103 -17.13 15.84 -16.59
N THR A 104 -16.76 16.34 -15.42
CA THR A 104 -16.96 17.75 -15.05
C THR A 104 -15.58 18.31 -14.68
N PRO A 105 -15.10 19.38 -15.33
CA PRO A 105 -13.92 20.09 -14.86
C PRO A 105 -14.27 20.84 -13.57
N ASN A 106 -13.38 20.77 -12.58
CA ASN A 106 -13.40 21.52 -11.33
C ASN A 106 -14.62 21.37 -10.39
N ALA A 107 -14.42 20.57 -9.35
CA ALA A 107 -14.76 21.00 -8.00
C ALA A 107 -13.59 20.62 -7.10
N GLY A 108 -12.65 21.54 -6.93
CA GLY A 108 -11.57 21.41 -5.97
C GLY A 108 -12.15 21.23 -4.56
N LYS A 109 -12.18 19.99 -4.08
CA LYS A 109 -12.08 19.79 -2.63
C LYS A 109 -10.64 20.10 -2.30
N ALA A 110 -10.45 21.21 -1.58
CA ALA A 110 -9.18 21.64 -1.05
C ALA A 110 -8.43 20.41 -0.52
N VAL A 111 -7.26 20.17 -1.10
CA VAL A 111 -6.22 19.38 -0.45
C VAL A 111 -6.13 19.97 0.94
N GLN A 112 -6.62 19.26 1.96
CA GLN A 112 -6.31 19.67 3.32
C GLN A 112 -4.78 19.72 3.35
N PRO A 113 -4.16 20.86 3.71
CA PRO A 113 -2.72 20.92 3.81
C PRO A 113 -2.36 19.77 4.74
N ARG A 114 -1.51 18.86 4.25
CA ARG A 114 -0.91 17.81 5.07
C ARG A 114 -0.40 18.56 6.29
N LEU A 115 -1.04 18.37 7.45
CA LEU A 115 -0.49 18.88 8.68
C LEU A 115 0.90 18.25 8.73
N GLU A 116 1.95 19.07 8.61
CA GLU A 116 3.31 18.60 8.84
C GLU A 116 3.35 18.23 10.32
N ILE A 117 3.08 16.95 10.59
CA ILE A 117 3.25 16.38 11.91
C ILE A 117 4.74 16.45 12.16
N VAL A 118 5.13 17.39 13.02
CA VAL A 118 6.51 17.49 13.49
C VAL A 118 6.80 16.21 14.28
N MET A 119 7.56 15.31 13.66
CA MET A 119 7.95 14.04 14.27
C MET A 119 9.24 14.17 15.08
N THR A 120 9.70 15.39 15.36
CA THR A 120 10.92 15.65 16.13
C THR A 120 10.60 16.34 17.46
N LYS A 121 11.41 16.05 18.47
CA LYS A 121 11.37 16.79 19.74
C LYS A 121 12.14 18.09 19.55
N SER A 122 11.45 19.24 19.56
CA SER A 122 12.06 20.55 19.30
C SER A 122 13.18 20.95 20.27
N SER A 123 13.35 20.22 21.38
CA SER A 123 14.39 20.43 22.39
C SER A 123 15.71 19.71 22.10
N ILE A 124 15.82 18.93 21.02
CA ILE A 124 17.01 18.14 20.68
C ILE A 124 17.59 18.66 19.36
N ASP A 125 18.78 19.25 19.40
CA ASP A 125 19.54 19.75 18.23
C ASP A 125 20.93 19.09 18.14
N ARG A 126 21.02 17.83 18.56
CA ARG A 126 22.28 17.07 18.52
C ARG A 126 22.57 16.64 17.09
N LYS A 127 23.70 17.08 16.55
CA LYS A 127 24.21 16.61 15.26
C LYS A 127 24.92 15.27 15.45
N ILE A 128 24.47 14.27 14.70
CA ILE A 128 25.01 12.91 14.71
C ILE A 128 25.76 12.70 13.38
N THR A 129 26.93 12.08 13.45
CA THR A 129 27.70 11.74 12.25
C THR A 129 27.24 10.39 11.69
N VAL A 130 27.46 10.14 10.38
CA VAL A 130 27.15 8.84 9.77
C VAL A 130 27.92 7.69 10.45
N ALA A 131 29.15 7.95 10.89
CA ALA A 131 29.96 6.95 11.60
C ALA A 131 29.35 6.59 12.96
N GLU A 132 28.80 7.59 13.66
CA GLU A 132 28.09 7.40 14.92
C GLU A 132 26.75 6.69 14.71
N LEU A 133 25.96 7.08 13.69
CA LEU A 133 24.73 6.39 13.32
C LEU A 133 24.95 4.88 13.09
N LYS A 134 26.00 4.52 12.33
CA LYS A 134 26.35 3.12 12.04
C LYS A 134 26.88 2.34 13.24
N ALA A 135 27.35 3.03 14.29
CA ALA A 135 27.76 2.37 15.52
C ALA A 135 26.55 1.89 16.35
N HIS A 136 25.36 2.43 16.07
CA HIS A 136 24.09 2.10 16.73
C HIS A 136 23.26 1.13 15.88
N ASP A 137 23.82 -0.06 15.61
CA ASP A 137 23.17 -1.15 14.87
C ASP A 137 22.37 -2.07 15.83
N LYS A 138 23.02 -2.65 16.86
CA LYS A 138 22.38 -3.45 17.92
C LYS A 138 23.12 -3.21 19.25
N PRO A 139 22.45 -3.05 20.40
CA PRO A 139 21.03 -3.27 20.70
C PRO A 139 20.12 -2.04 20.58
N GLU A 140 20.67 -0.88 20.23
CA GLU A 140 19.94 0.39 20.11
C GLU A 140 19.89 0.78 18.62
N PRO A 141 18.95 0.26 17.82
CA PRO A 141 18.91 0.51 16.39
C PRO A 141 18.51 1.95 16.11
N TRP A 142 19.44 2.74 15.61
CA TRP A 142 19.17 4.10 15.15
C TRP A 142 18.96 4.11 13.64
N PHE A 143 18.03 4.93 13.16
CA PHE A 143 17.74 5.07 11.72
C PHE A 143 17.41 6.53 11.39
N VAL A 144 17.50 6.88 10.10
CA VAL A 144 17.19 8.24 9.63
C VAL A 144 15.86 8.28 8.90
N VAL A 145 15.05 9.33 9.19
CA VAL A 145 13.85 9.67 8.41
C VAL A 145 13.82 11.18 8.18
N ASN A 146 13.72 11.61 6.92
CA ASN A 146 13.75 13.01 6.50
C ASN A 146 14.97 13.80 7.01
N GLY A 147 16.12 13.15 7.14
CA GLY A 147 17.35 13.76 7.63
C GLY A 147 17.46 13.88 9.15
N GLU A 148 16.49 13.36 9.90
CA GLU A 148 16.47 13.33 11.37
C GLU A 148 16.77 11.92 11.88
N VAL A 149 17.50 11.80 12.99
CA VAL A 149 17.89 10.51 13.58
C VAL A 149 16.90 10.10 14.66
N TYR A 150 16.44 8.86 14.60
CA TYR A 150 15.49 8.26 15.52
C TYR A 150 16.11 7.07 16.24
N ASP A 151 15.87 6.97 17.54
CA ASP A 151 16.19 5.78 18.35
C ASP A 151 14.99 4.85 18.39
N GLY A 152 15.13 3.65 17.83
CA GLY A 152 14.07 2.66 17.74
C GLY A 152 13.97 1.71 18.92
N ALA A 153 14.91 1.73 19.88
CA ALA A 153 15.07 0.67 20.89
C ALA A 153 13.79 0.40 21.71
N ASP A 154 13.16 1.46 22.23
CA ASP A 154 11.97 1.38 23.07
C ASP A 154 10.70 1.00 22.28
N PHE A 155 10.73 1.10 20.95
CA PHE A 155 9.56 0.90 20.08
C PHE A 155 9.60 -0.42 19.30
N LEU A 156 10.64 -1.24 19.48
CA LEU A 156 10.79 -2.50 18.74
C LEU A 156 9.60 -3.45 18.92
N ASP A 157 9.15 -3.65 20.17
CA ASP A 157 8.05 -4.56 20.50
C ASP A 157 6.68 -3.98 20.18
N GLU A 158 6.54 -2.66 20.21
CA GLU A 158 5.29 -1.96 19.94
C GLU A 158 5.10 -1.62 18.45
N HIS A 159 6.15 -1.78 17.63
CA HIS A 159 6.09 -1.47 16.22
C HIS A 159 5.05 -2.36 15.53
N PRO A 160 3.96 -1.80 14.96
CA PRO A 160 2.91 -2.59 14.30
C PRO A 160 3.42 -3.43 13.12
N GLY A 161 4.56 -3.03 12.57
CA GLY A 161 5.27 -3.76 11.55
C GLY A 161 6.09 -4.97 12.05
N GLY A 162 6.38 -5.03 13.34
CA GLY A 162 7.35 -5.93 13.96
C GLY A 162 8.74 -5.31 14.07
N ALA A 163 9.48 -5.69 15.11
CA ALA A 163 10.82 -5.19 15.42
C ALA A 163 11.81 -5.31 14.25
N GLU A 164 11.68 -6.38 13.45
CA GLU A 164 12.61 -6.71 12.36
C GLU A 164 12.77 -5.58 11.32
N SER A 165 11.75 -4.76 11.05
CA SER A 165 11.92 -3.64 10.09
C SER A 165 12.85 -2.56 10.60
N ILE A 166 12.70 -2.19 11.87
CA ILE A 166 13.55 -1.18 12.51
C ILE A 166 14.99 -1.72 12.57
N ILE A 167 15.14 -3.00 12.89
CA ILE A 167 16.45 -3.68 12.95
C ILE A 167 17.10 -3.74 11.55
N ILE A 168 16.35 -4.03 10.49
CA ILE A 168 16.88 -4.09 9.12
C ILE A 168 17.34 -2.70 8.65
N SER A 169 16.65 -1.64 9.07
CA SER A 169 16.97 -0.26 8.70
C SER A 169 17.99 0.41 9.65
N ALA A 170 18.54 -0.32 10.62
CA ALA A 170 19.48 0.22 11.59
C ALA A 170 20.79 0.67 10.91
N GLY A 171 21.26 1.86 11.26
CA GLY A 171 22.47 2.48 10.70
C GLY A 171 22.29 3.14 9.32
N ASP A 172 21.10 3.07 8.73
CA ASP A 172 20.80 3.54 7.37
C ASP A 172 19.65 4.57 7.33
N ASP A 173 19.46 5.17 6.14
CA ASP A 173 18.37 6.12 5.86
C ASP A 173 17.13 5.39 5.37
N ALA A 174 16.10 5.36 6.22
CA ALA A 174 14.82 4.69 6.00
C ALA A 174 13.74 5.63 5.44
N THR A 175 14.11 6.84 4.97
CA THR A 175 13.15 7.84 4.51
C THR A 175 12.26 7.32 3.38
N GLU A 176 12.83 6.60 2.41
CA GLU A 176 12.06 6.04 1.30
C GLU A 176 11.07 4.97 1.78
N ASP A 177 11.53 4.04 2.62
CA ASP A 177 10.70 2.98 3.20
C ASP A 177 9.59 3.52 4.11
N PHE A 178 9.84 4.64 4.78
CA PHE A 178 8.86 5.31 5.64
C PHE A 178 7.80 6.08 4.86
N ILE A 179 8.13 6.64 3.68
CA ILE A 179 7.24 7.48 2.88
C ILE A 179 6.45 6.69 1.82
N ALA A 180 6.96 5.53 1.38
CA ALA A 180 6.36 4.66 0.37
C ALA A 180 4.95 4.13 0.75
#